data_AF-A0A925T0U7-F1
#
_entry.id   AF-A0A925T0U7-F1
#
_cell.length_a   1.000
_cell.length_b   1.000
_cell.length_c   1.000
_cell.angle_alpha   90.00
_cell.angle_beta   90.00
_cell.angle_gamma   90.00
#
_symmetry.space_group_name_H-M   'P 1'
#
loop_
_entity.id
_entity.type
_entity.pdbx_description
1 polymer ?
#
loop_
_entity_poly.entity_id
_entity_poly.type
_entity_poly.pdbx_seq_one_letter_code
_entity_poly.pdbx_strand_id
1 'polypeptide(L)'
;MNANTQLVNAWIFLNEDEPAGTNYDSPNSCYQSLIQNNVYQSVDILYLCFVTTLPTSADTIPAGDGSSFTIRMGAAAHNQPYMNNILKDAPLNNPNIKIAVTLEYGDGSVLSNIFSNPNFSDQQNAANFASNLMVYLQSFNLDGFDLDWEYPISDNTTQAQFALLINAIGAQFQQQTDKHYYLTLSPAAVGNLDPTAVNNNVDFLNLQLYSGFTNPSQFQSAGVSGFKFAYGAKFESGFQTAEEAYQDNETNYQFSIFTNWRLNSDNFEFEQSQQQRLYQLVFPSPT
;
A
#
# COMPACT_ATOMS: atom_id res chain seq x y z
N MET A 1 -14.00 -3.64 -8.08
CA MET A 1 -14.17 -2.26 -8.57
C MET A 1 -14.82 -2.23 -9.95
N ASN A 2 -15.62 -1.20 -10.22
CA ASN A 2 -16.17 -0.95 -11.57
C ASN A 2 -15.06 -0.48 -12.50
N ALA A 3 -15.14 -0.78 -13.79
CA ALA A 3 -14.15 -0.37 -14.80
C ALA A 3 -13.99 1.17 -14.96
N ASN A 4 -14.78 1.97 -14.22
CA ASN A 4 -14.78 3.43 -14.24
C ASN A 4 -14.22 4.05 -12.96
N THR A 5 -13.71 3.26 -12.01
CA THR A 5 -13.11 3.82 -10.79
C THR A 5 -11.79 4.51 -11.15
N GLN A 6 -11.73 5.82 -10.96
CA GLN A 6 -10.51 6.62 -11.02
C GLN A 6 -10.02 6.89 -9.60
N LEU A 7 -8.72 6.73 -9.37
CA LEU A 7 -8.08 7.01 -8.09
C LEU A 7 -6.69 7.57 -8.32
N VAL A 8 -6.27 8.49 -7.46
CA VAL A 8 -4.91 9.02 -7.40
C VAL A 8 -4.40 8.84 -5.97
N ASN A 9 -3.51 7.87 -5.83
CA ASN A 9 -3.02 7.36 -4.55
C ASN A 9 -1.55 7.75 -4.35
N ALA A 10 -1.04 7.56 -3.13
CA ALA A 10 0.38 7.75 -2.86
C ALA A 10 0.88 6.92 -1.68
N TRP A 11 2.19 6.66 -1.66
CA TRP A 11 2.88 6.16 -0.46
C TRP A 11 3.54 7.28 0.33
N ILE A 12 3.72 7.04 1.63
CA ILE A 12 4.55 7.83 2.53
C ILE A 12 5.40 6.89 3.39
N PHE A 13 6.71 7.12 3.47
CA PHE A 13 7.64 6.24 4.19
C PHE A 13 7.99 6.80 5.56
N LEU A 14 7.47 6.18 6.62
CA LEU A 14 7.47 6.80 7.95
C LEU A 14 8.85 6.84 8.63
N ASN A 15 9.84 6.08 8.13
CA ASN A 15 11.20 6.08 8.66
C ASN A 15 12.03 7.32 8.27
N GLU A 16 11.53 8.12 7.32
CA GLU A 16 12.25 9.30 6.82
C GLU A 16 11.60 10.59 7.34
N ASP A 17 12.46 11.42 7.94
CA ASP A 17 12.16 12.77 8.41
C ASP A 17 12.95 13.76 7.54
N GLU A 18 12.25 14.47 6.66
CA GLU A 18 12.86 15.46 5.78
C GLU A 18 12.33 16.86 6.08
N PRO A 19 13.19 17.91 6.14
CA PRO A 19 14.66 17.83 6.13
C PRO A 19 15.23 17.05 7.33
N ALA A 20 16.41 16.45 7.15
CA ALA A 20 17.10 15.73 8.22
C ALA A 20 17.16 16.53 9.55
N GLY A 21 16.78 15.86 10.64
CA GLY A 21 16.73 16.45 12.00
C GLY A 21 15.38 17.09 12.35
N THR A 22 14.41 17.07 11.44
CA THR A 22 13.01 17.37 11.75
C THR A 22 12.27 16.15 12.31
N ASN A 23 11.00 16.35 12.63
CA ASN A 23 10.03 15.32 13.00
C ASN A 23 8.63 15.73 12.52
N TYR A 24 7.62 14.92 12.80
CA TYR A 24 6.23 15.20 12.41
C TYR A 24 5.73 16.60 12.76
N ASP A 25 6.10 17.13 13.93
CA ASP A 25 5.59 18.42 14.46
C ASP A 25 6.48 19.61 14.10
N SER A 26 7.64 19.38 13.47
CA SER A 26 8.56 20.43 13.06
C SER A 26 7.90 21.28 11.96
N PRO A 27 7.77 22.61 12.10
CA PRO A 27 6.98 23.43 11.16
C PRO A 27 7.40 23.35 9.69
N ASN A 28 8.66 22.95 9.43
CA ASN A 28 9.27 22.83 8.11
C ASN A 28 9.49 21.36 7.69
N SER A 29 8.88 20.39 8.36
CA SER A 29 8.98 18.97 7.96
C SER A 29 8.09 18.66 6.76
N CYS A 30 8.44 17.58 6.05
CA CYS A 30 7.66 16.99 4.99
C CYS A 30 6.24 16.60 5.45
N TYR A 31 6.06 16.25 6.73
CA TYR A 31 4.75 15.96 7.29
C TYR A 31 3.90 17.21 7.51
N GLN A 32 4.48 18.29 8.04
CA GLN A 32 3.75 19.56 8.19
C GLN A 32 3.43 20.19 6.84
N SER A 33 4.28 20.01 5.82
CA SER A 33 3.98 20.53 4.48
C SER A 33 2.77 19.85 3.84
N LEU A 34 2.53 18.55 4.10
CA LEU A 34 1.32 17.85 3.64
C LEU A 34 0.05 18.54 4.15
N ILE A 35 0.07 19.01 5.39
CA ILE A 35 -1.03 19.70 6.05
C ILE A 35 -1.14 21.14 5.54
N GLN A 36 -0.05 21.90 5.64
CA GLN A 36 -0.01 23.34 5.31
C GLN A 36 -0.35 23.61 3.84
N ASN A 37 0.06 22.73 2.93
CA ASN A 37 -0.14 22.88 1.50
C ASN A 37 -1.36 22.10 0.97
N ASN A 38 -2.18 21.51 1.86
CA ASN A 38 -3.38 20.74 1.51
C ASN A 38 -3.10 19.57 0.54
N VAL A 39 -1.99 18.86 0.72
CA VAL A 39 -1.60 17.77 -0.19
C VAL A 39 -2.52 16.57 -0.04
N TYR A 40 -3.05 16.32 1.16
CA TYR A 40 -4.00 15.21 1.38
C TYR A 40 -5.29 15.33 0.55
N GLN A 41 -5.68 16.53 0.10
CA GLN A 41 -6.82 16.72 -0.82
C GLN A 41 -6.57 16.15 -2.21
N SER A 42 -5.32 15.81 -2.53
CA SER A 42 -4.89 15.22 -3.79
C SER A 42 -4.51 13.75 -3.65
N VAL A 43 -5.05 13.07 -2.63
CA VAL A 43 -4.82 11.65 -2.34
C VAL A 43 -6.14 10.96 -2.03
N ASP A 44 -6.48 9.94 -2.82
CA ASP A 44 -7.64 9.09 -2.57
C ASP A 44 -7.33 7.99 -1.55
N ILE A 45 -6.22 7.27 -1.75
CA ILE A 45 -5.68 6.28 -0.80
C ILE A 45 -4.24 6.64 -0.47
N LEU A 46 -3.95 6.82 0.82
CA LEU A 46 -2.61 7.00 1.35
C LEU A 46 -2.13 5.68 1.97
N TYR A 47 -1.03 5.16 1.46
CA TYR A 47 -0.39 3.96 1.97
C TYR A 47 0.76 4.32 2.91
N LEU A 48 0.69 3.84 4.15
CA LEU A 48 1.73 4.06 5.16
C LEU A 48 2.78 2.95 5.07
N CYS A 49 4.00 3.34 4.72
CA CYS A 49 5.15 2.45 4.57
C CYS A 49 6.05 2.51 5.82
N PHE A 50 6.48 1.38 6.38
CA PHE A 50 5.98 0.02 6.14
C PHE A 50 5.57 -0.65 7.44
N VAL A 51 4.66 -1.62 7.31
CA VAL A 51 4.41 -2.62 8.35
C VAL A 51 5.26 -3.87 8.10
N THR A 52 5.56 -4.61 9.17
CA THR A 52 6.19 -5.93 9.12
C THR A 52 5.32 -6.96 9.83
N THR A 53 5.57 -8.25 9.59
CA THR A 53 4.89 -9.34 10.31
C THR A 53 5.61 -9.69 11.61
N LEU A 54 4.85 -10.10 12.62
CA LEU A 54 5.41 -10.65 13.86
C LEU A 54 4.47 -11.68 14.50
N PRO A 55 4.99 -12.61 15.30
CA PRO A 55 4.15 -13.44 16.16
C PRO A 55 3.32 -12.56 17.10
N THR A 56 2.08 -12.93 17.33
CA THR A 56 1.22 -12.30 18.33
C THR A 56 1.84 -12.41 19.73
N SER A 57 1.58 -11.46 20.59
CA SER A 57 2.00 -11.45 21.99
C SER A 57 0.98 -10.69 22.83
N ALA A 58 1.20 -10.58 24.15
CA ALA A 58 0.34 -9.77 25.01
C ALA A 58 0.30 -8.28 24.60
N ASP A 59 1.31 -7.80 23.86
CA ASP A 59 1.47 -6.39 23.47
C ASP A 59 1.10 -6.12 22.01
N THR A 60 0.75 -7.15 21.24
CA THR A 60 0.33 -6.97 19.83
C THR A 60 -1.14 -6.63 19.72
N ILE A 61 -1.55 -6.24 18.51
CA ILE A 61 -2.96 -6.04 18.16
C ILE A 61 -3.29 -7.03 17.01
N PRO A 62 -4.20 -7.99 17.22
CA PRO A 62 -4.75 -8.40 18.53
C PRO A 62 -3.68 -8.97 19.46
N ALA A 63 -3.98 -9.03 20.75
CA ALA A 63 -3.14 -9.75 21.70
C ALA A 63 -3.21 -11.27 21.44
N GLY A 64 -2.13 -11.98 21.71
CA GLY A 64 -2.05 -13.44 21.54
C GLY A 64 -0.87 -14.07 22.28
N ASP A 65 -0.56 -15.32 21.93
CA ASP A 65 0.40 -16.18 22.61
C ASP A 65 1.59 -16.60 21.73
N GLY A 66 1.69 -16.04 20.52
CA GLY A 66 2.74 -16.35 19.55
C GLY A 66 2.43 -17.53 18.63
N SER A 67 1.24 -18.14 18.77
CA SER A 67 0.81 -19.22 17.87
C SER A 67 0.40 -18.76 16.47
N SER A 68 0.12 -17.47 16.28
CA SER A 68 -0.22 -16.87 15.00
C SER A 68 0.48 -15.53 14.80
N PHE A 69 0.42 -14.97 13.59
CA PHE A 69 1.07 -13.71 13.23
C PHE A 69 0.06 -12.57 13.08
N THR A 70 0.52 -11.35 13.35
CA THR A 70 -0.16 -10.09 13.00
C THR A 70 0.85 -9.15 12.34
N ILE A 71 0.48 -7.88 12.15
CA ILE A 71 1.36 -6.82 11.66
C ILE A 71 1.63 -5.75 12.73
N ARG A 72 2.68 -4.97 12.51
CA ARG A 72 2.96 -3.72 13.22
C ARG A 72 3.72 -2.75 12.31
N MET A 73 3.65 -1.45 12.61
CA MET A 73 4.57 -0.49 12.00
C MET A 73 6.04 -0.88 12.24
N GLY A 74 6.92 -0.54 11.28
CA GLY A 74 8.36 -0.81 11.36
C GLY A 74 8.99 -0.37 12.67
N ALA A 75 10.15 -0.95 13.01
CA ALA A 75 10.71 -0.92 14.37
C ALA A 75 11.16 0.48 14.88
N ALA A 76 11.21 1.50 14.02
CA ALA A 76 11.54 2.85 14.45
C ALA A 76 10.47 3.38 15.43
N ALA A 77 10.91 3.86 16.60
CA ALA A 77 10.01 4.22 17.70
C ALA A 77 9.02 5.35 17.35
N HIS A 78 9.33 6.17 16.33
CA HIS A 78 8.46 7.24 15.85
C HIS A 78 7.37 6.76 14.89
N ASN A 79 7.48 5.58 14.27
CA ASN A 79 6.55 5.15 13.22
C ASN A 79 5.10 5.02 13.71
N GLN A 80 4.90 4.40 14.87
CA GLN A 80 3.56 4.25 15.45
C GLN A 80 2.96 5.61 15.85
N PRO A 81 3.68 6.51 16.56
CA PRO A 81 3.25 7.90 16.74
C PRO A 81 2.91 8.63 15.43
N TYR A 82 3.71 8.47 14.38
CA TYR A 82 3.48 9.14 13.09
C TYR A 82 2.23 8.60 12.39
N MET A 83 2.02 7.28 12.38
CA MET A 83 0.75 6.71 11.90
C MET A 83 -0.44 7.31 12.64
N ASN A 84 -0.37 7.39 13.98
CA ASN A 84 -1.45 7.98 14.79
C ASN A 84 -1.70 9.46 14.44
N ASN A 85 -0.64 10.24 14.21
CA ASN A 85 -0.78 11.64 13.81
C ASN A 85 -1.40 11.78 12.41
N ILE A 86 -0.97 10.97 11.44
CA ILE A 86 -1.56 10.96 10.08
C ILE A 86 -3.04 10.56 10.13
N LEU A 87 -3.39 9.52 10.89
CA LEU A 87 -4.79 9.09 11.09
C LEU A 87 -5.67 10.19 11.68
N LYS A 88 -5.08 11.12 12.43
CA LYS A 88 -5.78 12.29 12.98
C LYS A 88 -5.85 13.44 11.96
N ASP A 89 -4.74 13.79 11.32
CA ASP A 89 -4.61 15.05 10.58
C ASP A 89 -5.06 14.93 9.12
N ALA A 90 -4.81 13.79 8.46
CA ALA A 90 -5.19 13.61 7.06
C ALA A 90 -6.71 13.70 6.82
N PRO A 91 -7.59 13.09 7.65
CA PRO A 91 -9.03 13.23 7.49
C PRO A 91 -9.56 14.65 7.76
N LEU A 92 -8.84 15.46 8.55
CA LEU A 92 -9.20 16.87 8.75
C LEU A 92 -8.94 17.71 7.50
N ASN A 93 -7.95 17.32 6.70
CA ASN A 93 -7.60 18.00 5.45
C ASN A 93 -8.39 17.45 4.25
N ASN A 94 -8.65 16.14 4.21
CA ASN A 94 -9.46 15.44 3.22
C ASN A 94 -10.37 14.40 3.90
N PRO A 95 -11.65 14.72 4.17
CA PRO A 95 -12.59 13.80 4.83
C PRO A 95 -12.88 12.51 4.06
N ASN A 96 -12.52 12.44 2.78
CA ASN A 96 -12.75 11.27 1.93
C ASN A 96 -11.49 10.42 1.73
N ILE A 97 -10.35 10.79 2.33
CA ILE A 97 -9.11 10.02 2.21
C ILE A 97 -9.28 8.65 2.87
N LYS A 98 -8.72 7.62 2.24
CA LYS A 98 -8.60 6.28 2.79
C LYS A 98 -7.15 6.07 3.18
N ILE A 99 -6.92 5.39 4.30
CA ILE A 99 -5.57 5.16 4.82
C ILE A 99 -5.34 3.65 4.93
N ALA A 100 -4.39 3.14 4.17
CA ALA A 100 -3.98 1.74 4.16
C ALA A 100 -2.52 1.61 4.63
N VAL A 101 -2.09 0.39 4.94
CA VAL A 101 -0.69 0.10 5.30
C VAL A 101 -0.07 -0.86 4.29
N THR A 102 1.20 -0.64 3.95
CA THR A 102 1.95 -1.51 3.02
C THR A 102 2.92 -2.39 3.80
N LEU A 103 2.87 -3.71 3.54
CA LEU A 103 3.85 -4.66 4.05
C LEU A 103 5.19 -4.51 3.33
N GLU A 104 6.26 -4.40 4.11
CA GLU A 104 7.64 -4.31 3.62
C GLU A 104 8.15 -5.59 2.93
N TYR A 105 9.07 -5.41 1.98
CA TYR A 105 9.77 -6.51 1.29
C TYR A 105 11.18 -6.85 1.87
N GLY A 106 11.88 -5.90 2.49
CA GLY A 106 13.34 -5.93 2.74
C GLY A 106 13.84 -6.42 4.12
N ASP A 107 13.22 -6.04 5.24
CA ASP A 107 13.80 -6.20 6.60
C ASP A 107 13.59 -7.60 7.24
N GLY A 108 13.60 -8.67 6.43
CA GLY A 108 13.34 -10.04 6.91
C GLY A 108 11.86 -10.33 7.16
N SER A 109 10.99 -9.42 6.72
CA SER A 109 9.54 -9.53 6.59
C SER A 109 9.14 -10.61 5.58
N VAL A 110 9.58 -11.86 5.75
CA VAL A 110 9.14 -12.93 4.85
C VAL A 110 7.69 -13.23 5.16
N LEU A 111 6.80 -12.85 4.24
CA LEU A 111 5.37 -13.20 4.27
C LEU A 111 5.16 -14.71 4.58
N SER A 112 6.14 -15.55 4.19
CA SER A 112 6.19 -16.97 4.52
C SER A 112 6.24 -17.31 6.01
N ASN A 113 6.66 -16.39 6.89
CA ASN A 113 6.64 -16.57 8.36
C ASN A 113 5.23 -16.85 8.88
N ILE A 114 4.20 -16.34 8.22
CA ILE A 114 2.79 -16.63 8.55
C ILE A 114 2.54 -18.15 8.61
N PHE A 115 3.27 -18.93 7.82
CA PHE A 115 3.13 -20.38 7.69
C PHE A 115 4.10 -21.18 8.58
N SER A 116 4.81 -20.52 9.49
CA SER A 116 5.87 -21.16 10.29
C SER A 116 5.38 -22.03 11.45
N ASN A 117 4.11 -21.94 11.85
CA ASN A 117 3.57 -22.77 12.94
C ASN A 117 3.18 -24.17 12.43
N PRO A 118 3.89 -25.25 12.83
CA PRO A 118 3.65 -26.60 12.33
C PRO A 118 2.40 -27.26 12.93
N ASN A 119 1.80 -26.69 13.97
CA ASN A 119 0.58 -27.20 14.58
C ASN A 119 -0.68 -26.83 13.77
N PHE A 120 -0.53 -25.95 12.78
CA PHE A 120 -1.59 -25.49 11.89
C PHE A 120 -1.25 -25.88 10.45
N SER A 121 -2.26 -26.26 9.68
CA SER A 121 -2.13 -26.34 8.23
C SER A 121 -1.94 -24.95 7.63
N ASP A 122 -1.41 -24.85 6.41
CA ASP A 122 -1.22 -23.55 5.73
C ASP A 122 -2.53 -22.76 5.61
N GLN A 123 -3.65 -23.45 5.38
CA GLN A 123 -4.99 -22.83 5.34
C GLN A 123 -5.36 -22.21 6.69
N GLN A 124 -5.03 -22.88 7.80
CA GLN A 124 -5.30 -22.37 9.15
C GLN A 124 -4.37 -21.20 9.49
N ASN A 125 -3.09 -21.28 9.12
CA ASN A 125 -2.14 -20.19 9.27
C ASN A 125 -2.60 -18.92 8.52
N ALA A 126 -3.00 -19.07 7.26
CA ALA A 126 -3.56 -17.97 6.46
C ALA A 126 -4.84 -17.38 7.07
N ALA A 127 -5.77 -18.23 7.54
CA ALA A 127 -7.01 -17.78 8.16
C ALA A 127 -6.77 -17.03 9.49
N ASN A 128 -5.87 -17.54 10.33
CA ASN A 128 -5.49 -16.89 11.60
C ASN A 128 -4.87 -15.51 11.34
N PHE A 129 -3.92 -15.42 10.40
CA PHE A 129 -3.33 -14.14 10.02
C PHE A 129 -4.36 -13.17 9.46
N ALA A 130 -5.24 -13.60 8.55
CA ALA A 130 -6.26 -12.74 7.98
C ALA A 130 -7.22 -12.18 9.05
N SER A 131 -7.59 -13.01 10.04
CA SER A 131 -8.38 -12.57 11.20
C SER A 131 -7.63 -11.54 12.04
N ASN A 132 -6.34 -11.75 12.31
CA ASN A 132 -5.53 -10.82 13.09
C ASN A 132 -5.31 -9.49 12.36
N LEU A 133 -5.04 -9.55 11.05
CA LEU A 133 -4.94 -8.39 10.19
C LEU A 133 -6.23 -7.55 10.25
N MET A 134 -7.39 -8.20 10.14
CA MET A 134 -8.68 -7.51 10.23
C MET A 134 -8.83 -6.76 11.56
N VAL A 135 -8.48 -7.39 12.69
CA VAL A 135 -8.52 -6.73 14.00
C VAL A 135 -7.54 -5.56 14.09
N TYR A 136 -6.34 -5.70 13.53
CA TYR A 136 -5.37 -4.60 13.46
C TYR A 136 -5.95 -3.41 12.68
N LEU A 137 -6.47 -3.65 11.47
CA LEU A 137 -7.04 -2.60 10.63
C LEU A 137 -8.20 -1.89 11.32
N GLN A 138 -9.11 -2.63 11.97
CA GLN A 138 -10.21 -2.06 12.74
C GLN A 138 -9.75 -1.24 13.94
N SER A 139 -8.72 -1.72 14.66
CA SER A 139 -8.21 -1.04 15.87
C SER A 139 -7.63 0.35 15.57
N PHE A 140 -7.10 0.54 14.37
CA PHE A 140 -6.54 1.83 13.90
C PHE A 140 -7.45 2.56 12.90
N ASN A 141 -8.66 2.05 12.65
CA ASN A 141 -9.58 2.55 11.62
C ASN A 141 -8.93 2.68 10.22
N LEU A 142 -8.02 1.77 9.88
CA LEU A 142 -7.42 1.68 8.55
C LEU A 142 -8.44 1.15 7.53
N ASP A 143 -8.24 1.48 6.27
CA ASP A 143 -9.12 1.17 5.14
C ASP A 143 -8.56 0.07 4.23
N GLY A 144 -7.35 -0.43 4.47
CA GLY A 144 -6.80 -1.45 3.61
C GLY A 144 -5.40 -1.95 3.98
N PHE A 145 -4.98 -2.95 3.21
CA PHE A 145 -3.69 -3.61 3.30
C PHE A 145 -3.11 -3.79 1.91
N ASP A 146 -1.85 -3.38 1.76
CA ASP A 146 -1.09 -3.49 0.52
C ASP A 146 0.12 -4.42 0.74
N LEU A 147 0.45 -5.20 -0.28
CA LEU A 147 1.62 -6.08 -0.28
C LEU A 147 2.64 -5.54 -1.28
N ASP A 148 3.80 -5.12 -0.78
CA ASP A 148 4.94 -4.77 -1.64
C ASP A 148 5.57 -6.04 -2.21
N TRP A 149 5.04 -6.48 -3.35
CA TRP A 149 5.30 -7.81 -3.91
C TRP A 149 6.59 -7.80 -4.73
N GLU A 150 7.69 -7.77 -4.01
CA GLU A 150 9.04 -7.71 -4.57
C GLU A 150 9.91 -8.90 -4.14
N TYR A 151 11.03 -9.08 -4.83
CA TYR A 151 12.07 -9.99 -4.35
C TYR A 151 12.63 -9.45 -3.01
N PRO A 152 12.76 -10.27 -1.96
CA PRO A 152 12.70 -11.74 -1.97
C PRO A 152 11.33 -12.36 -1.65
N ILE A 153 10.33 -11.59 -1.20
CA ILE A 153 9.02 -12.14 -0.79
C ILE A 153 8.33 -12.87 -1.94
N SER A 154 8.42 -12.30 -3.16
CA SER A 154 7.78 -12.83 -4.35
C SER A 154 8.31 -14.21 -4.78
N ASP A 155 9.53 -14.55 -4.39
CA ASP A 155 10.18 -15.84 -4.68
C ASP A 155 10.11 -16.81 -3.50
N ASN A 156 10.21 -16.30 -2.27
CA ASN A 156 10.23 -17.14 -1.07
C ASN A 156 8.84 -17.61 -0.63
N THR A 157 7.79 -16.89 -0.99
CA THR A 157 6.41 -17.32 -0.76
C THR A 157 5.99 -18.25 -1.88
N THR A 158 5.58 -19.47 -1.56
CA THR A 158 5.10 -20.39 -2.61
C THR A 158 3.77 -19.91 -3.20
N GLN A 159 3.47 -20.28 -4.44
CA GLN A 159 2.21 -19.91 -5.08
C GLN A 159 0.98 -20.40 -4.30
N ALA A 160 1.06 -21.60 -3.70
CA ALA A 160 -0.01 -22.12 -2.86
C ALA A 160 -0.21 -21.26 -1.59
N GLN A 161 0.87 -20.88 -0.91
CA GLN A 161 0.82 -20.00 0.26
C GLN A 161 0.25 -18.63 -0.09
N PHE A 162 0.68 -18.05 -1.22
CA PHE A 162 0.14 -16.80 -1.72
C PHE A 162 -1.38 -16.91 -1.96
N ALA A 163 -1.82 -17.94 -2.68
CA ALA A 163 -3.24 -18.15 -2.97
C ALA A 163 -4.07 -18.28 -1.68
N LEU A 164 -3.60 -19.08 -0.72
CA LEU A 164 -4.26 -19.26 0.58
C LEU A 164 -4.38 -17.94 1.34
N LEU A 165 -3.31 -17.16 1.38
CA LEU A 165 -3.27 -15.90 2.09
C LEU A 165 -4.21 -14.85 1.48
N ILE A 166 -4.09 -14.61 0.17
CA ILE A 166 -4.90 -13.62 -0.54
C ILE A 166 -6.39 -13.97 -0.49
N ASN A 167 -6.75 -15.24 -0.64
CA ASN A 167 -8.14 -15.68 -0.47
C ASN A 167 -8.64 -15.49 0.97
N ALA A 168 -7.81 -15.77 1.98
CA ALA A 168 -8.20 -15.59 3.38
C ALA A 168 -8.42 -14.11 3.74
N ILE A 169 -7.53 -13.22 3.30
CA ILE A 169 -7.67 -11.76 3.50
C ILE A 169 -8.91 -11.24 2.76
N GLY A 170 -9.06 -11.59 1.48
CA GLY A 170 -10.22 -11.21 0.68
C GLY A 170 -11.54 -11.66 1.30
N ALA A 171 -11.61 -12.88 1.81
CA ALA A 171 -12.79 -13.39 2.50
C ALA A 171 -13.09 -12.64 3.81
N GLN A 172 -12.08 -12.19 4.57
CA GLN A 172 -12.28 -11.34 5.75
C GLN A 172 -12.81 -9.97 5.36
N PHE A 173 -12.26 -9.35 4.32
CA PHE A 173 -12.65 -8.01 3.87
C PHE A 173 -14.08 -8.02 3.31
N GLN A 174 -14.46 -9.03 2.52
CA GLN A 174 -15.81 -9.18 1.97
C GLN A 174 -16.90 -9.43 3.03
N GLN A 175 -16.52 -9.88 4.24
CA GLN A 175 -17.45 -10.03 5.36
C GLN A 175 -17.77 -8.71 6.06
N GLN A 176 -16.94 -7.67 5.88
CA GLN A 176 -17.17 -6.37 6.50
C GLN A 176 -18.28 -5.62 5.76
N THR A 177 -19.12 -4.91 6.51
CA THR A 177 -20.32 -4.22 5.96
C THR A 177 -20.34 -2.73 6.27
N ASP A 178 -19.44 -2.26 7.13
CA ASP A 178 -19.30 -0.86 7.54
C ASP A 178 -18.59 -0.03 6.47
N LYS A 179 -17.57 -0.60 5.82
CA LYS A 179 -16.86 0.01 4.69
C LYS A 179 -16.20 -1.02 3.79
N HIS A 180 -15.78 -0.59 2.60
CA HIS A 180 -14.93 -1.40 1.72
C HIS A 180 -13.49 -1.36 2.22
N TYR A 181 -12.92 -2.52 2.50
CA TYR A 181 -11.50 -2.66 2.81
C TYR A 181 -10.72 -3.00 1.55
N TYR A 182 -9.70 -2.20 1.24
CA TYR A 182 -8.86 -2.34 0.05
C TYR A 182 -7.79 -3.40 0.27
N LEU A 183 -7.72 -4.39 -0.62
CA LEU A 183 -6.58 -5.29 -0.74
C LEU A 183 -5.84 -4.98 -2.03
N THR A 184 -4.61 -4.50 -1.94
CA THR A 184 -3.80 -4.14 -3.12
C THR A 184 -2.45 -4.85 -3.12
N LEU A 185 -1.84 -4.91 -4.30
CA LEU A 185 -0.48 -5.40 -4.48
C LEU A 185 0.34 -4.34 -5.21
N SER A 186 1.61 -4.24 -4.86
CA SER A 186 2.55 -3.31 -5.48
C SER A 186 3.73 -4.09 -6.07
N PRO A 187 3.53 -4.84 -7.18
CA PRO A 187 4.52 -5.79 -7.64
C PRO A 187 5.61 -5.17 -8.52
N ALA A 188 6.85 -5.58 -8.29
CA ALA A 188 7.98 -5.33 -9.20
C ALA A 188 8.21 -6.49 -10.20
N ALA A 189 7.68 -7.68 -9.90
CA ALA A 189 7.70 -8.85 -10.78
C ALA A 189 6.46 -9.75 -10.55
N VAL A 190 6.21 -10.69 -11.47
CA VAL A 190 5.14 -11.69 -11.29
C VAL A 190 5.43 -12.59 -10.09
N GLY A 191 6.67 -13.09 -9.97
CA GLY A 191 7.06 -14.04 -8.92
C GLY A 191 6.13 -15.24 -8.84
N ASN A 192 5.90 -15.73 -7.62
CA ASN A 192 5.00 -16.85 -7.33
C ASN A 192 3.54 -16.42 -7.07
N LEU A 193 3.07 -15.29 -7.61
CA LEU A 193 1.66 -14.91 -7.41
C LEU A 193 0.71 -15.96 -7.99
N ASP A 194 -0.49 -16.07 -7.42
CA ASP A 194 -1.60 -16.84 -7.99
C ASP A 194 -2.59 -15.89 -8.68
N PRO A 195 -2.75 -15.97 -10.01
CA PRO A 195 -3.59 -15.04 -10.77
C PRO A 195 -5.07 -15.15 -10.41
N THR A 196 -5.55 -16.32 -9.99
CA THR A 196 -6.96 -16.53 -9.64
C THR A 196 -7.27 -15.83 -8.31
N ALA A 197 -6.42 -16.01 -7.31
CA ALA A 197 -6.53 -15.33 -6.02
C ALA A 197 -6.44 -13.82 -6.20
N VAL A 198 -5.53 -13.33 -7.05
CA VAL A 198 -5.44 -11.90 -7.41
C VAL A 198 -6.76 -11.41 -8.01
N ASN A 199 -7.23 -12.05 -9.09
CA ASN A 199 -8.41 -11.58 -9.81
C ASN A 199 -9.67 -11.52 -8.92
N ASN A 200 -9.81 -12.47 -7.99
CA ASN A 200 -10.97 -12.61 -7.12
C ASN A 200 -10.97 -11.65 -5.93
N ASN A 201 -9.79 -11.32 -5.37
CA ASN A 201 -9.72 -10.66 -4.06
C ASN A 201 -9.01 -9.30 -4.07
N VAL A 202 -8.10 -9.07 -5.00
CA VAL A 202 -7.27 -7.86 -5.03
C VAL A 202 -8.01 -6.79 -5.82
N ASP A 203 -8.09 -5.57 -5.27
CA ASP A 203 -8.76 -4.46 -5.92
C ASP A 203 -7.99 -4.00 -7.17
N PHE A 204 -6.69 -3.75 -7.01
CA PHE A 204 -5.78 -3.36 -8.10
C PHE A 204 -4.31 -3.66 -7.76
N LEU A 205 -3.48 -3.69 -8.80
CA LEU A 205 -2.04 -3.86 -8.78
C LEU A 205 -1.40 -2.53 -9.13
N ASN A 206 -0.68 -1.93 -8.18
CA ASN A 206 0.18 -0.78 -8.43
C ASN A 206 1.46 -1.23 -9.14
N LEU A 207 1.43 -1.28 -10.47
CA LEU A 207 2.59 -1.72 -11.23
C LEU A 207 3.70 -0.68 -11.12
N GLN A 208 4.88 -1.09 -10.63
CA GLN A 208 6.03 -0.20 -10.47
C GLN A 208 6.69 0.12 -11.83
N LEU A 209 6.00 0.85 -12.69
CA LEU A 209 6.41 1.08 -14.09
C LEU A 209 7.69 1.93 -14.21
N TYR A 210 8.01 2.70 -13.18
CA TYR A 210 9.27 3.45 -13.05
C TYR A 210 10.51 2.55 -12.86
N SER A 211 10.35 1.25 -12.59
CA SER A 211 11.46 0.34 -12.33
C SER A 211 12.32 0.04 -13.57
N GLY A 212 11.74 0.22 -14.77
CA GLY A 212 12.36 -0.17 -16.04
C GLY A 212 12.34 -1.67 -16.34
N PHE A 213 11.81 -2.50 -15.44
CA PHE A 213 11.71 -3.96 -15.62
C PHE A 213 10.31 -4.54 -15.37
N THR A 214 9.41 -3.79 -14.73
CA THR A 214 8.01 -4.19 -14.55
C THR A 214 7.23 -4.02 -15.87
N ASN A 215 6.63 -5.09 -16.39
CA ASN A 215 5.87 -5.03 -17.63
C ASN A 215 4.45 -5.63 -17.48
N PRO A 216 3.36 -4.87 -17.73
CA PRO A 216 1.98 -5.35 -17.62
C PRO A 216 1.70 -6.65 -18.39
N SER A 217 2.33 -6.85 -19.55
CA SER A 217 2.13 -8.05 -20.38
C SER A 217 2.58 -9.35 -19.71
N GLN A 218 3.55 -9.28 -18.79
CA GLN A 218 4.01 -10.44 -18.02
C GLN A 218 2.91 -10.90 -17.04
N PHE A 219 2.25 -9.95 -16.36
CA PHE A 219 1.13 -10.23 -15.47
C PHE A 219 -0.10 -10.75 -16.22
N GLN A 220 -0.40 -10.19 -17.40
CA GLN A 220 -1.46 -10.70 -18.27
C GLN A 220 -1.17 -12.12 -18.76
N SER A 221 0.07 -12.40 -19.15
CA SER A 221 0.50 -13.74 -19.57
C SER A 221 0.41 -14.75 -18.42
N ALA A 222 0.62 -14.29 -17.18
CA ALA A 222 0.39 -15.07 -15.97
C ALA A 222 -1.10 -15.26 -15.63
N GLY A 223 -2.02 -14.55 -16.29
CA GLY A 223 -3.47 -14.69 -16.11
C GLY A 223 -4.12 -13.61 -15.24
N VAL A 224 -3.38 -12.57 -14.84
CA VAL A 224 -3.97 -11.41 -14.13
C VAL A 224 -4.76 -10.55 -15.10
N SER A 225 -5.96 -10.15 -14.70
CA SER A 225 -6.83 -9.28 -15.50
C SER A 225 -6.23 -7.88 -15.64
N GLY A 226 -6.12 -7.38 -16.88
CA GLY A 226 -5.63 -6.02 -17.14
C GLY A 226 -6.48 -4.92 -16.50
N PHE A 227 -7.76 -5.19 -16.19
CA PHE A 227 -8.63 -4.25 -15.45
C PHE A 227 -8.20 -4.01 -14.00
N LYS A 228 -7.24 -4.79 -13.49
CA LYS A 228 -6.67 -4.62 -12.15
C LYS A 228 -5.46 -3.70 -12.16
N PHE A 229 -4.94 -3.27 -13.31
CA PHE A 229 -3.68 -2.54 -13.33
C PHE A 229 -3.86 -1.06 -12.99
N ALA A 230 -2.95 -0.56 -12.15
CA ALA A 230 -2.76 0.83 -11.83
C ALA A 230 -1.36 1.27 -12.26
N TYR A 231 -1.25 2.53 -12.65
CA TYR A 231 -0.02 3.16 -13.09
C TYR A 231 0.82 3.58 -11.86
N GLY A 232 1.98 2.97 -11.66
CA GLY A 232 2.96 3.41 -10.68
C GLY A 232 3.76 4.59 -11.20
N ALA A 233 3.57 5.76 -10.59
CA ALA A 233 4.37 6.96 -10.85
C ALA A 233 5.50 7.09 -9.82
N LYS A 234 6.57 7.80 -10.19
CA LYS A 234 7.67 8.13 -9.27
C LYS A 234 8.13 9.57 -9.43
N PHE A 235 7.85 10.42 -8.46
CA PHE A 235 8.33 11.82 -8.45
C PHE A 235 9.58 12.02 -7.58
N GLU A 236 9.88 11.03 -6.75
CA GLU A 236 11.10 10.98 -5.94
C GLU A 236 12.35 11.26 -6.77
N SER A 237 13.25 12.07 -6.21
CA SER A 237 14.50 12.51 -6.82
C SER A 237 14.34 13.14 -8.21
N GLY A 238 13.14 13.64 -8.55
CA GLY A 238 12.83 14.24 -9.83
C GLY A 238 12.82 13.24 -10.99
N PHE A 239 12.51 11.96 -10.72
CA PHE A 239 12.53 10.91 -11.74
C PHE A 239 11.62 11.21 -12.94
N GLN A 240 10.41 11.69 -12.68
CA GLN A 240 9.50 12.23 -13.69
C GLN A 240 8.58 13.32 -13.09
N THR A 241 7.89 14.05 -13.95
CA THR A 241 6.82 15.00 -13.62
C THR A 241 5.44 14.35 -13.70
N ALA A 242 4.43 15.01 -13.14
CA ALA A 242 3.03 14.60 -13.25
C ALA A 242 2.56 14.55 -14.72
N GLU A 243 2.94 15.53 -15.53
CA GLU A 243 2.65 15.54 -16.97
C GLU A 243 3.26 14.35 -17.71
N GLU A 244 4.53 14.02 -17.44
CA GLU A 244 5.20 12.88 -18.06
C GLU A 244 4.52 11.56 -17.67
N ALA A 245 4.21 11.38 -16.39
CA ALA A 245 3.49 10.21 -15.89
C ALA A 245 2.11 10.06 -16.55
N TYR A 246 1.35 11.16 -16.62
CA TYR A 246 0.02 11.16 -17.20
C TYR A 246 0.06 10.88 -18.72
N GLN A 247 0.97 11.53 -19.45
CA GLN A 247 1.10 11.34 -20.90
C GLN A 247 1.58 9.93 -21.26
N ASP A 248 2.51 9.37 -20.49
CA ASP A 248 2.96 8.00 -20.66
C ASP A 248 1.80 7.01 -20.44
N ASN A 249 1.01 7.20 -19.37
CA ASN A 249 -0.19 6.40 -19.15
C ASN A 249 -1.19 6.50 -20.30
N GLU A 250 -1.54 7.71 -20.74
CA GLU A 250 -2.49 7.92 -21.85
C GLU A 250 -2.02 7.27 -23.17
N THR A 251 -0.72 7.30 -23.41
CA THR A 251 -0.13 6.78 -24.65
C THR A 251 -0.02 5.25 -24.64
N ASN A 252 0.37 4.67 -23.50
CA ASN A 252 0.85 3.29 -23.46
C ASN A 252 -0.07 2.31 -22.73
N TYR A 253 -0.89 2.78 -21.78
CA TYR A 253 -1.55 1.89 -20.81
C TYR A 253 -3.03 2.17 -20.57
N GLN A 254 -3.41 3.45 -20.49
CA GLN A 254 -4.77 3.94 -20.26
C GLN A 254 -5.38 3.39 -18.96
N PHE A 255 -4.56 3.25 -17.93
CA PHE A 255 -5.03 2.82 -16.61
C PHE A 255 -5.77 3.97 -15.91
N SER A 256 -6.87 3.67 -15.22
CA SER A 256 -7.69 4.69 -14.55
C SER A 256 -7.18 5.07 -13.16
N ILE A 257 -6.22 4.32 -12.63
CA ILE A 257 -5.67 4.49 -11.27
C ILE A 257 -4.20 4.84 -11.39
N PHE A 258 -3.77 5.85 -10.63
CA PHE A 258 -2.38 6.22 -10.45
C PHE A 258 -1.99 6.05 -8.98
N THR A 259 -0.77 5.58 -8.72
CA THR A 259 -0.21 5.54 -7.37
C THR A 259 1.24 6.03 -7.42
N ASN A 260 1.55 7.10 -6.67
CA ASN A 260 2.87 7.72 -6.65
C ASN A 260 3.74 7.17 -5.50
N TRP A 261 4.93 6.70 -5.84
CA TRP A 261 6.05 6.55 -4.91
C TRP A 261 6.92 7.82 -4.98
N ARG A 262 6.92 8.71 -3.99
CA ARG A 262 6.22 8.78 -2.70
C ARG A 262 6.04 10.28 -2.36
N LEU A 263 5.75 10.65 -1.10
CA LEU A 263 5.45 12.06 -0.72
C LEU A 263 6.45 12.75 0.22
N ASN A 264 7.48 12.07 0.69
CA ASN A 264 8.30 12.57 1.80
C ASN A 264 9.80 12.28 1.71
N SER A 265 10.36 12.14 0.50
CA SER A 265 11.82 11.99 0.33
C SER A 265 12.55 13.34 0.41
N ASP A 266 13.85 13.35 0.07
CA ASP A 266 14.71 14.52 0.11
C ASP A 266 14.23 15.69 -0.78
N ASN A 267 13.41 15.40 -1.80
CA ASN A 267 12.77 16.38 -2.66
C ASN A 267 11.25 16.52 -2.42
N PHE A 268 10.76 16.28 -1.20
CA PHE A 268 9.32 16.24 -0.87
C PHE A 268 8.50 17.43 -1.40
N GLU A 269 9.05 18.65 -1.45
CA GLU A 269 8.31 19.81 -2.00
C GLU A 269 7.95 19.59 -3.48
N PHE A 270 8.88 19.03 -4.26
CA PHE A 270 8.63 18.65 -5.64
C PHE A 270 7.61 17.51 -5.69
N GLU A 271 7.82 16.42 -4.94
CA GLU A 271 6.93 15.26 -4.93
C GLU A 271 5.48 15.64 -4.63
N GLN A 272 5.27 16.45 -3.59
CA GLN A 272 3.95 16.91 -3.16
C GLN A 272 3.30 17.83 -4.20
N SER A 273 4.08 18.72 -4.83
CA SER A 273 3.58 19.56 -5.93
C SER A 273 3.16 18.71 -7.15
N GLN A 274 3.93 17.67 -7.47
CA GLN A 274 3.62 16.77 -8.57
C GLN A 274 2.40 15.89 -8.24
N GLN A 275 2.23 15.47 -6.99
CA GLN A 275 1.02 14.76 -6.53
C GLN A 275 -0.24 15.59 -6.77
N GLN A 276 -0.22 16.86 -6.35
CA GLN A 276 -1.34 17.78 -6.56
C GLN A 276 -1.60 18.00 -8.05
N ARG A 277 -0.54 18.13 -8.85
CA ARG A 277 -0.66 18.29 -10.29
C ARG A 277 -1.24 17.05 -10.97
N LEU A 278 -0.80 15.86 -10.59
CA LEU A 278 -1.33 14.60 -11.11
C LEU A 278 -2.82 14.47 -10.80
N TYR A 279 -3.24 14.81 -9.58
CA TYR A 279 -4.65 14.79 -9.19
C TYR A 279 -5.49 15.73 -10.08
N GLN A 280 -4.99 16.93 -10.40
CA GLN A 280 -5.69 17.86 -11.30
C GLN A 280 -5.76 17.37 -12.76
N LEU A 281 -4.76 16.62 -13.22
CA LEU A 281 -4.77 16.02 -14.56
C LEU A 281 -5.82 14.91 -14.67
N VAL A 282 -5.94 14.08 -13.62
CA VAL A 282 -6.92 12.98 -13.56
C VAL A 282 -8.34 13.48 -13.31
N PHE A 283 -8.50 14.50 -12.46
CA PHE A 283 -9.77 15.11 -12.11
C PHE A 283 -9.84 16.58 -12.54
N PRO A 284 -9.93 16.87 -13.86
CA PRO A 284 -10.00 18.23 -14.34
C PRO A 284 -11.26 18.91 -13.81
N SER A 285 -11.14 20.17 -13.37
CA SER A 285 -12.31 20.97 -13.02
C SER A 285 -13.22 21.12 -14.25
N PRO A 286 -14.55 21.08 -14.09
CA PRO A 286 -15.45 21.36 -15.19
C PRO A 286 -15.13 22.73 -15.79
N THR A 287 -14.89 22.77 -17.11
CA THR A 287 -14.67 24.00 -17.88
C THR A 287 -15.93 24.84 -17.97
#